data_AF-A0A820ADH1-F1
#
_entry.id   AF-A0A820ADH1-F1
#
_cell.length_a   1.000
_cell.length_b   1.000
_cell.length_c   1.000
_cell.angle_alpha   90.00
_cell.angle_beta   90.00
_cell.angle_gamma   90.00
#
_symmetry.space_group_name_H-M   'P 1'
#
loop_
_entity.id
_entity.type
_entity.pdbx_description
1 polymer ?
#
loop_
_entity_poly.entity_id
_entity_poly.type
_entity_poly.pdbx_seq_one_letter_code
_entity_poly.pdbx_strand_id
1 'polypeptide(L)'
;MHHGSTVLLQAMLTKYHRRFALLLTVVNIASKDIIDNYDIILIKGLLHQYVKDWQKIFDLRHMSSNIHSLLRIHESIQYLGPLYMYSTFNFESIGHDLVYMIHGMTHCGPQLISNLQYYRQAIIDVFKHDYPEKLFYFNE
;
A
#
# COMPACT_ATOMS: atom_id res chain seq x y z
N MET A 1 6.07 9.45 3.18
CA MET A 1 6.32 9.24 1.74
C MET A 1 5.76 10.38 0.86
N HIS A 2 6.08 11.66 1.13
CA HIS A 2 5.40 12.80 0.46
C HIS A 2 6.13 13.42 -0.76
N HIS A 3 7.39 13.05 -1.03
CA HIS A 3 8.18 13.73 -2.08
C HIS A 3 8.19 13.01 -3.44
N GLY A 4 7.88 11.71 -3.48
CA GLY A 4 7.79 10.97 -4.75
C GLY A 4 6.52 11.31 -5.55
N SER A 5 5.43 11.62 -4.86
CA SER A 5 4.13 11.91 -5.47
C SER A 5 4.13 13.24 -6.23
N THR A 6 4.75 14.29 -5.69
CA THR A 6 4.73 15.64 -6.30
C THR A 6 5.52 15.72 -7.61
N VAL A 7 6.67 15.04 -7.69
CA VAL A 7 7.52 15.03 -8.91
C VAL A 7 6.87 14.19 -10.02
N LEU A 8 6.26 13.06 -9.67
CA LEU A 8 5.47 12.24 -10.61
C LEU A 8 4.20 12.96 -11.08
N LEU A 9 3.51 13.67 -10.18
CA LEU A 9 2.34 14.49 -10.52
C LEU A 9 2.69 15.57 -11.56
N GLN A 10 3.80 16.28 -11.38
CA GLN A 10 4.25 17.33 -12.30
C GLN A 10 4.58 16.77 -13.70
N ALA A 11 5.18 15.59 -13.79
CA ALA A 11 5.54 14.94 -15.06
C ALA A 11 4.35 14.25 -15.77
N MET A 12 3.34 13.79 -15.02
CA MET A 12 2.18 13.04 -15.54
C MET A 12 1.08 13.95 -16.15
N LEU A 13 1.14 15.26 -15.92
CA LEU A 13 0.04 16.23 -16.16
C LEU A 13 -0.33 16.51 -17.63
N THR A 14 0.45 16.09 -18.63
CA THR A 14 0.23 16.55 -20.02
C THR A 14 -0.31 15.50 -21.00
N LYS A 15 -0.01 14.19 -20.80
CA LYS A 15 -0.46 13.15 -21.75
C LYS A 15 -0.88 11.82 -21.12
N TYR A 16 -0.51 11.49 -19.88
CA TYR A 16 -0.73 10.14 -19.32
C TYR A 16 -1.69 10.11 -18.12
N HIS A 17 -2.06 11.29 -17.61
CA HIS A 17 -2.85 11.49 -16.39
C HIS A 17 -4.12 10.65 -16.29
N ARG A 18 -4.97 10.66 -17.33
CA ARG A 18 -6.26 9.94 -17.30
C ARG A 18 -6.10 8.43 -17.09
N ARG A 19 -5.04 7.82 -17.64
CA ARG A 19 -4.80 6.38 -17.51
C ARG A 19 -4.25 6.03 -16.13
N PHE A 20 -3.30 6.82 -15.64
CA PHE A 20 -2.80 6.62 -14.29
C PHE A 20 -3.92 6.80 -13.25
N ALA A 21 -4.86 7.72 -13.49
CA ALA A 21 -6.06 7.86 -12.68
C ALA A 21 -6.96 6.62 -12.70
N LEU A 22 -7.07 5.88 -13.83
CA LEU A 22 -7.79 4.60 -13.87
C LEU A 22 -7.12 3.57 -12.96
N LEU A 23 -5.79 3.43 -13.06
CA LEU A 23 -5.05 2.50 -12.22
C LEU A 23 -5.12 2.88 -10.74
N LEU A 24 -5.00 4.16 -10.41
CA LEU A 24 -5.15 4.67 -9.04
C LEU A 24 -6.56 4.40 -8.49
N THR A 25 -7.59 4.61 -9.31
CA THR A 25 -8.98 4.28 -8.95
C THR A 25 -9.12 2.80 -8.65
N VAL A 26 -8.52 1.93 -9.46
CA VAL A 26 -8.52 0.48 -9.21
C VAL A 26 -7.87 0.15 -7.87
N VAL A 27 -6.67 0.69 -7.59
CA VAL A 27 -5.96 0.45 -6.33
C VAL A 27 -6.81 0.90 -5.14
N ASN A 28 -7.43 2.09 -5.22
CA ASN A 28 -8.29 2.60 -4.15
C ASN A 28 -9.51 1.71 -3.90
N ILE A 29 -10.19 1.23 -4.95
CA ILE A 29 -11.34 0.33 -4.78
C ILE A 29 -10.88 -1.03 -4.24
N ALA A 30 -9.77 -1.55 -4.78
CA ALA A 30 -9.20 -2.83 -4.38
C ALA A 30 -8.66 -2.85 -2.94
N SER A 31 -8.37 -1.68 -2.36
CA SER A 31 -7.87 -1.53 -0.99
C SER A 31 -8.96 -1.19 0.03
N LYS A 32 -10.25 -1.17 -0.34
CA LYS A 32 -11.35 -1.03 0.62
C LYS A 32 -11.38 -2.23 1.59
N ASP A 33 -11.84 -2.01 2.83
CA ASP A 33 -12.02 -3.08 3.81
C ASP A 33 -13.07 -4.11 3.38
N ILE A 34 -14.10 -3.64 2.68
CA ILE A 34 -15.20 -4.46 2.16
C ILE A 34 -15.30 -4.21 0.66
N ILE A 35 -15.24 -5.30 -0.10
CA ILE A 35 -15.33 -5.29 -1.56
C ILE A 35 -16.50 -6.19 -1.95
N ASP A 36 -17.45 -5.64 -2.71
CA ASP A 36 -18.59 -6.38 -3.22
C ASP A 36 -18.36 -6.86 -4.68
N ASN A 37 -19.32 -7.62 -5.20
CA ASN A 37 -19.25 -8.13 -6.58
C ASN A 37 -19.27 -7.01 -7.63
N TYR A 38 -19.91 -5.87 -7.32
CA TYR A 38 -19.95 -4.73 -8.23
C TYR A 38 -18.57 -4.09 -8.36
N ASP A 39 -17.87 -3.92 -7.24
CA ASP A 39 -16.49 -3.43 -7.19
C ASP A 39 -15.55 -4.33 -8.01
N ILE A 40 -15.68 -5.66 -7.90
CA ILE A 40 -14.88 -6.61 -8.70
C ILE A 40 -15.12 -6.43 -10.20
N ILE A 41 -16.38 -6.31 -10.62
CA ILE A 41 -16.75 -6.07 -12.03
C ILE A 41 -16.19 -4.72 -12.52
N LEU A 42 -16.31 -3.68 -11.70
CA LEU A 42 -15.80 -2.35 -11.99
C LEU A 42 -14.27 -2.37 -12.14
N ILE A 43 -13.55 -2.98 -11.20
CA ILE A 43 -12.10 -3.16 -11.24
C ILE A 43 -11.69 -3.88 -12.53
N LYS A 44 -12.35 -4.98 -12.88
CA LYS A 44 -12.11 -5.71 -14.13
C LYS A 44 -12.24 -4.80 -15.34
N GLY A 45 -13.32 -4.03 -15.44
CA GLY A 45 -13.56 -3.10 -16.55
C GLY A 45 -12.48 -2.02 -16.65
N LEU A 46 -12.11 -1.40 -15.53
CA LEU A 46 -11.08 -0.36 -15.46
C LEU A 46 -9.70 -0.89 -15.85
N LEU A 47 -9.33 -2.10 -15.44
CA LEU A 47 -8.06 -2.73 -15.78
C LEU A 47 -7.97 -3.08 -17.27
N HIS A 48 -9.04 -3.64 -17.86
CA HIS A 48 -9.08 -3.91 -19.29
C HIS A 48 -8.94 -2.63 -20.11
N GLN A 49 -9.62 -1.56 -19.69
CA GLN A 49 -9.49 -0.26 -20.33
C GLN A 49 -8.07 0.30 -20.21
N TYR A 50 -7.47 0.24 -19.02
CA TYR A 50 -6.10 0.69 -18.79
C TYR A 50 -5.09 -0.04 -19.68
N VAL A 51 -5.16 -1.38 -19.74
CA VAL A 51 -4.23 -2.20 -20.51
C VAL A 51 -4.40 -1.98 -22.02
N LYS A 52 -5.64 -1.84 -22.49
CA LYS A 52 -5.94 -1.50 -23.89
C LYS A 52 -5.36 -0.13 -24.27
N ASP A 53 -5.53 0.86 -23.41
CA ASP A 53 -4.98 2.20 -23.62
C ASP A 53 -3.45 2.22 -23.55
N TRP A 54 -2.85 1.39 -22.69
CA TRP A 54 -1.40 1.21 -22.62
C TRP A 54 -0.85 0.69 -23.93
N GLN A 55 -1.40 -0.41 -24.44
CA GLN A 55 -0.97 -1.02 -25.71
C GLN A 55 -1.08 -0.05 -26.87
N LYS A 56 -2.15 0.76 -26.93
CA LYS A 56 -2.38 1.71 -28.02
C LYS A 56 -1.32 2.81 -28.09
N ILE A 57 -0.72 3.19 -26.95
CA ILE A 57 0.19 4.34 -26.86
C ILE A 57 1.64 3.90 -26.90
N PHE A 58 1.94 2.79 -26.25
CA PHE A 58 3.30 2.29 -26.11
C PHE A 58 3.59 1.13 -27.06
N ASP A 59 2.64 0.66 -27.87
CA ASP A 59 2.77 -0.51 -28.74
C ASP A 59 2.93 -1.85 -28.00
N LEU A 60 2.75 -2.93 -28.76
CA LEU A 60 2.80 -4.30 -28.26
C LEU A 60 4.16 -4.65 -27.62
N ARG A 61 5.27 -4.08 -28.10
CA ARG A 61 6.61 -4.35 -27.56
C ARG A 61 6.77 -3.88 -26.10
N HIS A 62 5.91 -2.99 -25.62
CA HIS A 62 5.91 -2.48 -24.25
C HIS A 62 4.83 -3.13 -23.36
N MET A 63 4.18 -4.20 -23.85
CA MET A 63 3.27 -5.03 -23.07
C MET A 63 4.05 -6.05 -22.26
N SER A 64 4.69 -5.57 -21.18
CA SER A 64 5.45 -6.43 -20.29
C SER A 64 4.53 -7.36 -19.49
N SER A 65 5.12 -8.40 -18.88
CA SER A 65 4.40 -9.31 -17.96
C SER A 65 3.64 -8.54 -16.88
N ASN A 66 4.23 -7.49 -16.32
CA ASN A 66 3.59 -6.67 -15.29
C ASN A 66 2.30 -6.02 -15.79
N ILE A 67 2.26 -5.53 -17.04
CA ILE A 67 1.06 -4.93 -17.63
C ILE A 67 -0.02 -6.00 -17.86
N HIS A 68 0.35 -7.19 -18.29
CA HIS A 68 -0.60 -8.30 -18.45
C HIS A 68 -1.16 -8.81 -17.12
N SER A 69 -0.32 -8.90 -16.10
CA SER A 69 -0.71 -9.34 -14.76
C SER A 69 -1.76 -8.43 -14.12
N LEU A 70 -1.84 -7.15 -14.52
CA LEU A 70 -2.91 -6.25 -14.09
C LEU A 70 -4.30 -6.82 -14.37
N LEU A 71 -4.51 -7.53 -15.50
CA LEU A 71 -5.81 -8.12 -15.84
C LEU A 71 -6.27 -9.20 -14.86
N ARG A 72 -5.36 -9.76 -14.05
CA ARG A 72 -5.65 -10.84 -13.09
C ARG A 72 -6.00 -10.31 -11.69
N ILE A 73 -5.78 -9.03 -11.41
CA ILE A 73 -6.00 -8.43 -10.09
C ILE A 73 -7.43 -8.65 -9.60
N HIS A 74 -8.43 -8.55 -10.49
CA HIS A 74 -9.83 -8.75 -10.09
C HIS A 74 -10.09 -10.17 -9.55
N GLU A 75 -9.39 -11.19 -10.09
CA GLU A 75 -9.50 -12.57 -9.61
C GLU A 75 -8.77 -12.74 -8.29
N SER A 76 -7.58 -12.16 -8.16
CA SER A 76 -6.86 -12.13 -6.88
C SER A 76 -7.73 -11.53 -5.78
N ILE A 77 -8.46 -10.44 -6.06
CA ILE A 77 -9.38 -9.84 -5.09
C ILE A 77 -10.55 -10.76 -4.77
N GLN A 78 -11.11 -11.42 -5.79
CA GLN A 78 -12.21 -12.36 -5.62
C GLN A 78 -11.84 -13.56 -4.73
N TYR A 79 -10.60 -14.06 -4.83
CA TYR A 79 -10.16 -15.27 -4.11
C TYR A 79 -9.42 -14.99 -2.81
N LEU A 80 -8.68 -13.88 -2.73
CA LEU A 80 -7.80 -13.55 -1.60
C LEU A 80 -8.31 -12.38 -0.76
N GLY A 81 -9.39 -11.71 -1.19
CA GLY A 81 -9.95 -10.54 -0.53
C GLY A 81 -9.26 -9.24 -0.93
N PRO A 82 -9.39 -8.17 -0.13
CA PRO A 82 -8.82 -6.87 -0.43
C PRO A 82 -7.30 -6.88 -0.67
N LEU A 83 -6.85 -5.99 -1.56
CA LEU A 83 -5.46 -5.88 -1.99
C LEU A 83 -4.49 -5.67 -0.82
N TYR A 84 -4.88 -4.92 0.21
CA TYR A 84 -4.01 -4.66 1.35
C TYR A 84 -3.63 -5.93 2.12
N MET A 85 -4.41 -7.01 2.03
CA MET A 85 -4.14 -8.26 2.75
C MET A 85 -2.90 -9.00 2.22
N TYR A 86 -2.61 -8.87 0.92
CA TYR A 86 -1.50 -9.60 0.27
C TYR A 86 -0.54 -8.68 -0.51
N SER A 87 -0.79 -7.37 -0.53
CA SER A 87 0.17 -6.39 -1.06
C SER A 87 1.40 -6.24 -0.16
N THR A 88 2.49 -5.73 -0.74
CA THR A 88 3.71 -5.40 0.01
C THR A 88 3.58 -4.11 0.83
N PHE A 89 2.47 -3.37 0.74
CA PHE A 89 2.31 -2.07 1.39
C PHE A 89 2.54 -2.13 2.90
N ASN A 90 1.97 -3.14 3.56
CA ASN A 90 2.15 -3.32 5.00
C ASN A 90 3.61 -3.66 5.35
N PHE A 91 4.26 -4.50 4.56
CA PHE A 91 5.66 -4.87 4.75
C PHE A 91 6.60 -3.67 4.56
N GLU A 92 6.35 -2.84 3.54
CA GLU A 92 7.13 -1.63 3.27
C GLU A 92 6.95 -0.58 4.38
N SER A 93 5.72 -0.43 4.90
CA SER A 93 5.45 0.46 6.03
C SER A 93 6.20 0.02 7.27
N ILE A 94 6.08 -1.26 7.65
CA ILE A 94 6.77 -1.79 8.82
C ILE A 94 8.29 -1.74 8.61
N GLY A 95 8.77 -2.07 7.41
CA GLY A 95 10.19 -2.00 7.07
C GLY A 95 10.75 -0.59 7.22
N HIS A 96 9.98 0.44 6.83
CA HIS A 96 10.33 1.83 7.06
C HIS A 96 10.54 2.11 8.55
N ASP A 97 9.55 1.77 9.38
CA ASP A 97 9.58 2.01 10.82
C ASP A 97 10.77 1.29 11.48
N LEU A 98 11.05 0.05 11.09
CA LEU A 98 12.19 -0.72 11.57
C LEU A 98 13.52 -0.04 11.25
N VAL A 99 13.67 0.55 10.06
CA VAL A 99 14.88 1.28 9.67
C VAL A 99 15.05 2.54 10.51
N TYR A 100 13.97 3.26 10.85
CA TYR A 100 14.07 4.42 11.76
C TYR A 100 14.51 4.05 13.17
N MET A 101 14.24 2.82 13.61
CA MET A 101 14.67 2.34 14.91
C MET A 101 16.15 1.93 14.94
N ILE A 102 16.84 1.89 13.80
CA ILE A 102 18.25 1.51 13.70
C ILE A 102 19.08 2.73 13.28
N HIS A 103 19.96 3.17 14.17
CA HIS A 103 20.86 4.29 13.93
C HIS A 103 22.28 3.76 13.66
N GLY A 104 22.72 3.88 12.40
CA GLY A 104 24.05 3.43 11.96
C GLY A 104 24.11 1.97 11.53
N MET A 105 25.33 1.45 11.30
CA MET A 105 25.55 0.15 10.64
C MET A 105 25.98 -0.98 11.60
N THR A 106 26.10 -0.72 12.90
CA THR A 106 26.56 -1.72 13.89
C THR A 106 25.55 -1.89 15.01
N HIS A 107 25.51 -3.08 15.61
CA HIS A 107 24.63 -3.40 16.74
C HIS A 107 23.12 -3.18 16.46
N CYS A 108 22.69 -3.42 15.22
CA CYS A 108 21.31 -3.15 14.78
C CYS A 108 20.25 -3.89 15.61
N GLY A 109 20.51 -5.15 15.99
CA GLY A 109 19.61 -5.95 16.83
C GLY A 109 19.36 -5.33 18.21
N PRO A 110 20.42 -5.06 19.01
CA PRO A 110 20.29 -4.36 20.28
C PRO A 110 19.59 -2.98 20.18
N GLN A 111 19.92 -2.20 19.15
CA GLN A 111 19.28 -0.90 18.93
C GLN A 111 17.78 -1.03 18.66
N LEU A 112 17.40 -1.98 17.81
CA LEU A 112 16.00 -2.26 17.51
C LEU A 112 15.23 -2.69 18.76
N ILE A 113 15.77 -3.64 19.54
CA ILE A 113 15.13 -4.13 20.78
C ILE A 113 14.94 -2.98 21.77
N SER A 114 15.98 -2.18 21.99
CA SER A 114 15.92 -1.06 22.94
C SER A 114 14.90 -0.02 22.51
N ASN A 115 14.92 0.39 21.23
CA ASN A 115 13.98 1.39 20.72
C ASN A 115 12.54 0.89 20.73
N LEU A 116 12.29 -0.38 20.38
CA LEU A 116 10.95 -0.99 20.49
C LEU A 116 10.42 -0.98 21.92
N GLN A 117 11.28 -1.28 22.91
CA GLN A 117 10.89 -1.23 24.33
C GLN A 117 10.51 0.20 24.75
N TYR A 118 11.28 1.22 24.35
CA TYR A 118 10.96 2.61 24.63
C TYR A 118 9.64 3.05 23.97
N TYR A 119 9.42 2.70 22.70
CA TYR A 119 8.16 3.00 22.01
C TYR A 119 6.95 2.33 22.68
N ARG A 120 7.07 1.04 23.04
CA ARG A 120 6.01 0.32 23.77
C ARG A 120 5.67 1.01 25.07
N GLN A 121 6.68 1.41 25.84
CA GLN A 121 6.46 2.09 27.12
C GLN A 121 5.78 3.46 26.93
N ALA A 122 6.24 4.26 25.97
CA ALA A 122 5.63 5.56 25.67
C ALA A 122 4.15 5.43 25.27
N ILE A 123 3.79 4.43 24.47
CA ILE A 123 2.39 4.14 24.11
C ILE A 123 1.58 3.83 25.37
N ILE A 124 2.09 2.93 26.23
CA ILE A 124 1.43 2.58 27.49
C ILE A 124 1.21 3.82 28.36
N ASP A 125 2.18 4.72 28.45
CA ASP A 125 2.09 5.92 29.28
C ASP A 125 1.10 6.95 28.72
N VAL A 126 1.00 7.10 27.39
CA VAL A 126 -0.06 7.91 26.74
C VAL A 126 -1.43 7.31 27.01
N PHE A 127 -1.60 5.99 26.83
CA PHE A 127 -2.87 5.33 27.10
C PHE A 127 -3.27 5.41 28.58
N LYS A 128 -2.31 5.32 29.51
CA LYS A 128 -2.55 5.53 30.95
C LYS A 128 -3.10 6.94 31.25
N HIS A 129 -2.55 7.95 30.58
CA HIS A 129 -2.96 9.34 30.77
C HIS A 129 -4.33 9.62 30.15
N ASP A 130 -4.55 9.18 28.91
CA ASP A 130 -5.74 9.54 28.13
C ASP A 130 -6.94 8.59 28.34
N TYR A 131 -6.68 7.32 28.69
CA TYR A 131 -7.70 6.26 28.82
C TYR A 131 -7.39 5.30 29.99
N PRO A 132 -7.37 5.80 31.24
CA PRO A 132 -7.00 5.02 32.42
C PRO A 132 -7.87 3.76 32.63
N GLU A 133 -9.11 3.75 32.14
CA GLU A 133 -10.02 2.60 32.24
C GLU A 133 -9.66 1.42 31.31
N LYS A 134 -8.80 1.62 30.30
CA LYS A 134 -8.40 0.57 29.33
C LYS A 134 -7.08 -0.14 29.66
N LEU A 135 -6.50 0.14 30.83
CA LEU A 135 -5.22 -0.42 31.27
C LEU A 135 -5.19 -1.94 31.45
N PHE A 136 -6.35 -2.57 31.64
CA PHE A 136 -6.46 -4.02 31.84
C PHE A 136 -5.97 -4.85 30.63
N TYR A 137 -5.98 -4.28 29.41
CA TYR A 137 -5.60 -4.99 28.19
C TYR A 137 -4.08 -5.10 27.94
N PHE A 138 -3.24 -4.49 28.77
CA PHE A 138 -1.78 -4.45 28.56
C PHE A 138 -0.97 -5.27 29.59
N ASN A 139 -1.63 -5.94 30.53
CA ASN A 139 -1.02 -6.69 31.63
C ASN A 139 -1.11 -8.23 31.48
N GLU A 140 -1.46 -8.74 30.30
CA GLU A 140 -1.28 -10.15 29.89
C GLU A 140 -0.12 -10.27 28.87
#